data_AF-A0A1G9V1U5-F1
#
_entry.id   AF-A0A1G9V1U5-F1
#
_cell.length_a   1.000
_cell.length_b   1.000
_cell.length_c   1.000
_cell.angle_alpha   90.00
_cell.angle_beta   90.00
_cell.angle_gamma   90.00
#
_symmetry.space_group_name_H-M   'P 1'
#
loop_
_entity.id
_entity.type
_entity.pdbx_description
1 polymer ?
#
loop_
_entity_poly.entity_id
_entity_poly.type
_entity_poly.pdbx_seq_one_letter_code
_entity_poly.pdbx_strand_id
1 'polypeptide(L)'
;MAREANVDLDVYQDPDPVVVHRIIAQYGAEAAAERWHWMSTRRLASIAARGRARDGALARLRRTSAYEPLTVAVAIETAFALGSGTAGERAAGMHKGNLLNYLAQRGLDNPAITPEERGRVSRDGARALRGDVEAAARVEARHAYERAVAGVLRVAIPMIDPQPRVGRYRLPEPSPELAAALAGHDPVAVATVFPGLVLPAAPSPADAEWEAAAPPAVATPVTPASKEPTMPFASKVPSDDVIRAHHAETPRALALAKRWGVTDVTVYKHLARLGLTNRRAKGEPLALPAPTPAAAPEHEPSNVVPFEAPHAEPAPARAALQWDLAFPSRLGLEDLVLAVALAQRTGLVADDAVRFVRADAAAARPA
;
A
#
# COMPACT_ATOMS: atom_id res chain seq x y z
N MET A 1 -31.74 11.37 -4.02
CA MET A 1 -32.17 10.86 -2.70
C MET A 1 -31.06 11.16 -1.70
N ALA A 2 -31.28 12.13 -0.80
CA ALA A 2 -30.31 12.48 0.23
C ALA A 2 -30.26 11.34 1.27
N ARG A 3 -29.07 10.79 1.50
CA ARG A 3 -28.84 9.74 2.50
C ARG A 3 -29.01 10.37 3.88
N GLU A 4 -29.88 9.84 4.72
CA GLU A 4 -29.95 10.24 6.14
C GLU A 4 -28.55 10.14 6.74
N ALA A 5 -28.02 11.27 7.22
CA ALA A 5 -26.70 11.37 7.82
C ALA A 5 -26.70 10.56 9.12
N ASN A 6 -26.15 9.35 9.07
CA ASN A 6 -25.92 8.56 10.26
C ASN A 6 -24.64 9.07 10.91
N VAL A 7 -24.81 9.92 11.93
CA VAL A 7 -23.73 10.62 12.65
C VAL A 7 -22.64 9.65 13.12
N ASP A 8 -23.00 8.43 13.55
CA ASP A 8 -22.04 7.44 14.01
C ASP A 8 -21.17 6.88 12.88
N LEU A 9 -21.71 6.75 11.66
CA LEU A 9 -20.94 6.34 10.48
C LEU A 9 -20.06 7.48 9.94
N ASP A 10 -20.52 8.72 10.08
CA ASP A 10 -19.81 9.91 9.60
C ASP A 10 -18.59 10.24 10.46
N VAL A 11 -18.62 9.93 11.76
CA VAL A 11 -17.46 10.05 12.66
C VAL A 11 -16.30 9.13 12.23
N TYR A 12 -16.56 7.98 11.62
CA TYR A 12 -15.51 7.02 11.23
C TYR A 12 -15.07 7.11 9.77
N GLN A 13 -15.45 8.18 9.05
CA GLN A 13 -15.01 8.38 7.67
C GLN A 13 -13.51 8.69 7.55
N ASP A 14 -12.90 8.28 6.43
CA ASP A 14 -11.53 8.69 6.11
C ASP A 14 -11.50 10.21 5.88
N PRO A 15 -10.65 10.97 6.60
CA PRO A 15 -10.58 12.41 6.43
C PRO A 15 -10.00 12.82 5.09
N ASP A 16 -10.35 14.04 4.65
CA ASP A 16 -9.75 14.64 3.46
C ASP A 16 -8.21 14.66 3.58
N PRO A 17 -7.48 13.98 2.67
CA PRO A 17 -6.03 13.97 2.66
C PRO A 17 -5.38 15.35 2.75
N VAL A 18 -5.94 16.35 2.07
CA VAL A 18 -5.39 17.72 2.05
C VAL A 18 -5.50 18.35 3.44
N VAL A 19 -6.62 18.16 4.13
CA VAL A 19 -6.82 18.68 5.49
C VAL A 19 -5.86 18.00 6.48
N VAL A 20 -5.71 16.67 6.42
CA VAL A 20 -4.74 15.96 7.27
C VAL A 20 -3.33 16.48 7.00
N HIS A 21 -2.95 16.67 5.73
CA HIS A 21 -1.65 17.23 5.38
C HIS A 21 -1.43 18.61 6.03
N ARG A 22 -2.37 19.54 5.86
CA ARG A 22 -2.25 20.90 6.40
C ARG A 22 -2.15 20.90 7.92
N ILE A 23 -2.96 20.09 8.59
CA ILE A 23 -2.90 19.96 10.06
C ILE A 23 -1.55 19.43 10.51
N ILE A 24 -1.03 18.37 9.88
CA ILE A 24 0.29 17.83 10.23
C ILE A 24 1.40 18.84 9.93
N ALA A 25 1.31 19.57 8.82
CA ALA A 25 2.32 20.55 8.44
C ALA A 25 2.36 21.77 9.38
N GLN A 26 1.20 22.22 9.86
CA GLN A 26 1.06 23.42 10.67
C GLN A 26 1.17 23.15 12.19
N TYR A 27 0.63 22.03 12.66
CA TYR A 27 0.48 21.72 14.09
C TYR A 27 1.16 20.42 14.53
N GLY A 28 1.74 19.65 13.61
CA GLY A 28 2.44 18.40 13.91
C GLY A 28 1.54 17.15 13.86
N ALA A 29 2.18 15.98 13.94
CA ALA A 29 1.49 14.69 13.82
C ALA A 29 0.59 14.36 15.02
N GLU A 30 0.90 14.89 16.20
CA GLU A 30 0.12 14.70 17.43
C GLU A 30 -1.24 15.38 17.33
N ALA A 31 -1.31 16.62 16.83
CA ALA A 31 -2.56 17.34 16.61
C ALA A 31 -3.51 16.58 15.65
N ALA A 32 -2.95 15.92 14.63
CA ALA A 32 -3.75 15.06 13.75
C ALA A 32 -4.23 13.80 14.48
N ALA A 33 -3.39 13.19 15.32
CA ALA A 33 -3.79 12.03 16.11
C ALA A 33 -4.87 12.38 17.15
N GLU A 34 -4.85 13.56 17.75
CA GLU A 34 -5.92 14.03 18.64
C GLU A 34 -7.24 14.24 17.88
N ARG A 35 -7.18 14.91 16.72
CA ARG A 35 -8.37 15.17 15.90
C ARG A 35 -9.00 13.88 15.33
N TRP A 36 -8.17 12.90 14.97
CA TRP A 36 -8.58 11.62 14.40
C TRP A 36 -8.12 10.46 15.29
N HIS A 37 -8.49 10.51 16.57
CA HIS A 37 -8.04 9.58 17.61
C HIS A 37 -8.35 8.10 17.35
N TRP A 38 -9.35 7.80 16.52
CA TRP A 38 -9.67 6.42 16.09
C TRP A 38 -8.74 5.90 14.97
N MET A 39 -7.88 6.75 14.39
CA MET A 39 -6.95 6.38 13.33
C MET A 39 -5.53 6.29 13.87
N SER A 40 -4.80 5.23 13.50
CA SER A 40 -3.38 5.14 13.84
C SER A 40 -2.56 6.26 13.19
N THR A 41 -1.53 6.74 13.88
CA THR A 41 -0.58 7.74 13.37
C THR A 41 0.03 7.33 12.02
N ARG A 42 0.26 6.02 11.81
CA ARG A 42 0.75 5.49 10.54
C ARG A 42 -0.25 5.70 9.40
N ARG A 43 -1.55 5.48 9.64
CA ARG A 43 -2.60 5.71 8.65
C ARG A 43 -2.72 7.20 8.34
N LEU A 44 -2.69 8.07 9.36
CA LEU A 44 -2.70 9.53 9.19
C LEU A 44 -1.50 10.02 8.38
N ALA A 45 -0.29 9.49 8.63
CA ALA A 45 0.90 9.82 7.84
C ALA A 45 0.75 9.41 6.36
N SER A 46 0.13 8.27 6.08
CA SER A 46 -0.17 7.82 4.71
C SER A 46 -1.23 8.70 4.03
N ILE A 47 -2.27 9.12 4.76
CA ILE A 47 -3.28 10.06 4.28
C ILE A 47 -2.63 11.42 3.97
N ALA A 48 -1.85 11.98 4.88
CA ALA A 48 -1.12 13.23 4.66
C ALA A 48 -0.12 13.17 3.50
N ALA A 49 0.49 12.00 3.24
CA ALA A 49 1.35 11.83 2.08
C ALA A 49 0.58 11.99 0.75
N ARG A 50 -0.64 11.44 0.66
CA ARG A 50 -1.54 11.68 -0.48
C ARG A 50 -1.98 13.14 -0.54
N GLY A 51 -2.30 13.73 0.61
CA GLY A 51 -2.66 15.14 0.75
C GLY A 51 -1.61 16.10 0.22
N ARG A 52 -0.33 15.87 0.57
CA ARG A 52 0.81 16.65 0.04
C ARG A 52 0.83 16.70 -1.48
N ALA A 53 0.73 15.54 -2.12
CA ALA A 53 0.75 15.46 -3.57
C ALA A 53 -0.46 16.17 -4.21
N ARG A 54 -1.64 16.11 -3.58
CA ARG A 54 -2.86 16.81 -4.02
C ARG A 54 -2.80 18.32 -3.80
N ASP A 55 -2.18 18.78 -2.70
CA ASP A 55 -1.98 20.20 -2.36
C ASP A 55 -0.84 20.85 -3.17
N GLY A 56 -0.27 20.14 -4.16
CA GLY A 56 0.81 20.63 -5.01
C GLY A 56 2.18 20.67 -4.33
N ALA A 57 2.26 20.32 -3.04
CA ALA A 57 3.50 20.14 -2.31
C ALA A 57 4.19 18.85 -2.78
N LEU A 58 4.99 18.98 -3.85
CA LEU A 58 5.75 17.87 -4.41
C LEU A 58 6.56 17.20 -3.31
N ALA A 59 6.22 15.94 -3.00
CA ALA A 59 7.11 15.12 -2.20
C ALA A 59 8.47 15.11 -2.91
N ARG A 60 9.55 15.48 -2.21
CA ARG A 60 10.90 15.25 -2.73
C ARG A 60 10.99 13.76 -3.03
N LEU A 61 10.99 13.40 -4.32
CA LEU A 61 11.23 12.04 -4.78
C LEU A 61 12.48 11.56 -4.03
N ARG A 62 12.30 10.54 -3.19
CA ARG A 62 13.44 9.94 -2.49
C ARG A 62 14.37 9.46 -3.60
N ARG A 63 15.59 10.02 -3.67
CA ARG A 63 16.53 9.94 -4.80
C ARG A 63 16.96 8.53 -5.25
N THR A 64 16.44 7.48 -4.65
CA THR A 64 16.71 6.08 -4.97
C THR A 64 15.44 5.42 -5.48
N SER A 65 14.92 5.84 -6.63
CA SER A 65 13.94 5.03 -7.37
C SER A 65 14.70 3.83 -7.94
N ALA A 66 14.32 2.62 -7.53
CA ALA A 66 14.90 1.40 -8.10
C ALA A 66 14.43 1.12 -9.55
N TYR A 67 13.43 1.87 -10.02
CA TYR A 67 12.79 1.69 -11.32
C TYR A 67 12.87 2.96 -12.17
N GLU A 68 12.95 2.74 -13.48
CA GLU A 68 12.87 3.77 -14.51
C GLU A 68 11.50 4.49 -14.49
N PRO A 69 11.44 5.80 -14.79
CA PRO A 69 10.19 6.56 -14.83
C PRO A 69 9.10 5.93 -15.71
N LEU A 70 9.44 5.42 -16.90
CA LEU A 70 8.49 4.75 -17.79
C LEU A 70 7.94 3.46 -17.17
N THR A 71 8.79 2.66 -16.52
CA THR A 71 8.35 1.44 -15.82
C THR A 71 7.34 1.78 -14.73
N VAL A 72 7.58 2.84 -13.95
CA VAL A 72 6.64 3.31 -12.93
C VAL A 72 5.33 3.79 -13.56
N ALA A 73 5.39 4.54 -14.66
CA ALA A 73 4.22 5.03 -15.38
C ALA A 73 3.34 3.89 -15.89
N VAL A 74 3.96 2.91 -16.54
CA VAL A 74 3.29 1.70 -17.04
C VAL A 74 2.67 0.90 -15.90
N ALA A 75 3.36 0.73 -14.78
CA ALA A 75 2.83 0.01 -13.63
C ALA A 75 1.58 0.69 -13.04
N ILE A 76 1.59 2.02 -12.92
CA ILE A 76 0.46 2.81 -12.43
C ILE A 76 -0.73 2.66 -13.38
N GLU A 77 -0.54 2.92 -14.67
CA GLU A 77 -1.67 2.88 -15.61
C GLU A 77 -2.20 1.46 -15.83
N THR A 78 -1.33 0.44 -15.80
CA THR A 78 -1.76 -0.97 -15.83
C THR A 78 -2.60 -1.30 -14.60
N ALA A 79 -2.20 -0.81 -13.41
CA ALA A 79 -2.97 -1.02 -12.20
C ALA A 79 -4.37 -0.39 -12.28
N PHE A 80 -4.50 0.81 -12.86
CA PHE A 80 -5.80 1.45 -13.06
C PHE A 80 -6.64 0.76 -14.13
N ALA A 81 -6.05 0.36 -15.26
CA ALA A 81 -6.75 -0.35 -16.33
C ALA A 81 -7.30 -1.70 -15.84
N LEU A 82 -6.57 -2.41 -14.98
CA LEU A 82 -6.95 -3.72 -14.46
C LEU A 82 -7.60 -3.68 -13.08
N GLY A 83 -7.76 -2.50 -12.47
CA GLY A 83 -8.28 -2.35 -11.13
C GLY A 83 -7.43 -3.00 -10.03
N SER A 84 -6.15 -3.30 -10.27
CA SER A 84 -5.29 -4.03 -9.32
C SER A 84 -3.86 -3.51 -9.28
N GLY A 85 -3.46 -2.94 -8.14
CA GLY A 85 -2.06 -2.56 -7.88
C GLY A 85 -1.08 -3.72 -8.08
N THR A 86 -1.43 -4.93 -7.64
CA THR A 86 -0.56 -6.10 -7.79
C THR A 86 -0.42 -6.59 -9.24
N ALA A 87 -1.43 -6.35 -10.08
CA ALA A 87 -1.35 -6.65 -11.50
C ALA A 87 -0.39 -5.68 -12.19
N GLY A 88 -0.49 -4.38 -11.88
CA GLY A 88 0.44 -3.36 -12.38
C GLY A 88 1.89 -3.65 -12.00
N GLU A 89 2.15 -4.05 -10.75
CA GLU A 89 3.49 -4.45 -10.31
C GLU A 89 4.03 -5.64 -11.11
N ARG A 90 3.24 -6.70 -11.24
CA ARG A 90 3.64 -7.94 -11.92
C ARG A 90 3.90 -7.70 -13.41
N ALA A 91 3.01 -6.97 -14.08
CA ALA A 91 3.10 -6.67 -15.51
C ALA A 91 4.32 -5.78 -15.87
N ALA A 92 4.66 -4.86 -14.98
CA ALA A 92 5.80 -3.96 -15.14
C ALA A 92 7.13 -4.56 -14.63
N GLY A 93 7.11 -5.71 -13.95
CA GLY A 93 8.30 -6.34 -13.37
C GLY A 93 8.76 -5.68 -12.05
N MET A 94 7.87 -5.00 -11.34
CA MET A 94 8.15 -4.40 -10.04
C MET A 94 7.95 -5.41 -8.91
N HIS A 95 8.71 -5.25 -7.81
CA HIS A 95 8.49 -6.04 -6.61
C HIS A 95 7.16 -5.67 -5.94
N LYS A 96 6.54 -6.67 -5.33
CA LYS A 96 5.25 -6.54 -4.66
C LYS A 96 5.29 -5.48 -3.55
N GLY A 97 4.31 -4.57 -3.57
CA GLY A 97 4.14 -3.48 -2.60
C GLY A 97 4.91 -2.19 -2.91
N ASN A 98 5.79 -2.17 -3.92
CA ASN A 98 6.53 -0.96 -4.28
C ASN A 98 5.64 0.10 -4.95
N LEU A 99 4.62 -0.31 -5.71
CA LEU A 99 3.75 0.61 -6.45
C LEU A 99 2.98 1.56 -5.52
N LEU A 100 2.63 1.11 -4.31
CA LEU A 100 1.93 1.92 -3.31
C LEU A 100 2.68 3.22 -2.97
N ASN A 101 4.01 3.17 -2.92
CA ASN A 101 4.81 4.35 -2.64
C ASN A 101 4.74 5.36 -3.80
N TYR A 102 4.77 4.87 -5.04
CA TYR A 102 4.67 5.72 -6.23
C TYR A 102 3.28 6.31 -6.42
N LEU A 103 2.22 5.54 -6.13
CA LEU A 103 0.84 6.05 -6.12
C LEU A 103 0.68 7.17 -5.09
N ALA A 104 1.16 6.97 -3.86
CA ALA A 104 1.09 7.98 -2.81
C ALA A 104 1.86 9.26 -3.17
N GLN A 105 3.05 9.13 -3.78
CA GLN A 105 3.83 10.28 -4.28
C GLN A 105 3.08 11.09 -5.34
N ARG A 106 2.20 10.45 -6.10
CA ARG A 106 1.36 11.09 -7.12
C ARG A 106 -0.04 11.47 -6.62
N GLY A 107 -0.35 11.25 -5.35
CA GLY A 107 -1.67 11.58 -4.76
C GLY A 107 -2.80 10.65 -5.22
N LEU A 108 -2.44 9.48 -5.74
CA LEU A 108 -3.35 8.47 -6.27
C LEU A 108 -3.71 7.44 -5.20
N ASP A 109 -4.94 6.95 -5.29
CA ASP A 109 -5.43 5.84 -4.49
C ASP A 109 -5.08 4.51 -5.16
N ASN A 110 -4.88 3.47 -4.36
CA ASN A 110 -4.55 2.15 -4.89
C ASN A 110 -5.78 1.50 -5.52
N PRO A 111 -5.78 1.19 -6.83
CA PRO A 111 -6.88 0.48 -7.44
C PRO A 111 -6.99 -0.92 -6.84
N ALA A 112 -8.21 -1.28 -6.44
CA ALA A 112 -8.51 -2.52 -5.75
C ALA A 112 -9.64 -3.26 -6.47
N ILE A 113 -9.37 -4.52 -6.79
CA ILE A 113 -10.36 -5.46 -7.30
C ILE A 113 -11.40 -5.78 -6.22
N THR A 114 -12.59 -6.17 -6.69
CA THR A 114 -13.68 -6.57 -5.81
C THR A 114 -13.28 -7.75 -4.91
N PRO A 115 -13.91 -7.90 -3.73
CA PRO A 115 -13.66 -9.05 -2.86
C PRO A 115 -13.88 -10.40 -3.55
N GLU A 116 -14.86 -10.48 -4.46
CA GLU A 116 -15.19 -11.70 -5.22
C GLU A 116 -14.07 -12.05 -6.20
N GLU A 117 -13.61 -11.07 -6.97
CA GLU A 117 -12.48 -11.19 -7.90
C GLU A 117 -11.23 -11.64 -7.15
N ARG A 118 -10.95 -11.00 -6.01
CA ARG A 118 -9.82 -11.34 -5.13
C ARG A 118 -9.93 -12.80 -4.65
N GLY A 119 -11.11 -13.21 -4.20
CA GLY A 119 -11.38 -14.58 -3.77
C GLY A 119 -11.20 -15.60 -4.89
N ARG A 120 -11.58 -15.28 -6.14
CA ARG A 120 -11.30 -16.12 -7.31
C ARG A 120 -9.81 -16.26 -7.56
N VAL A 121 -9.08 -15.14 -7.64
CA VAL A 121 -7.63 -15.12 -7.88
C VAL A 121 -6.87 -15.90 -6.81
N SER A 122 -7.24 -15.73 -5.53
CA SER A 122 -6.63 -16.48 -4.42
C SER A 122 -6.90 -17.98 -4.49
N ARG A 123 -8.13 -18.40 -4.85
CA ARG A 123 -8.47 -19.82 -5.00
C ARG A 123 -7.72 -20.47 -6.15
N ASP A 124 -7.64 -19.81 -7.31
CA ASP A 124 -6.87 -20.30 -8.46
C ASP A 124 -5.38 -20.42 -8.12
N GLY A 125 -4.81 -19.41 -7.44
CA GLY A 125 -3.42 -19.48 -6.97
C GLY A 125 -3.16 -20.64 -6.01
N ALA A 126 -4.07 -20.86 -5.04
CA ALA A 126 -3.94 -21.98 -4.10
C ALA A 126 -4.10 -23.35 -4.78
N ARG A 127 -4.97 -23.47 -5.78
CA ARG A 127 -5.14 -24.69 -6.57
C ARG A 127 -3.92 -24.97 -7.45
N ALA A 128 -3.41 -23.96 -8.15
CA ALA A 128 -2.20 -24.07 -8.96
C ALA A 128 -1.00 -24.54 -8.13
N LEU A 129 -0.81 -24.00 -6.92
CA LEU A 129 0.26 -24.43 -5.99
C LEU A 129 0.12 -25.88 -5.52
N ARG A 130 -1.08 -26.46 -5.58
CA ARG A 130 -1.34 -27.88 -5.27
C ARG A 130 -1.22 -28.79 -6.50
N GLY A 131 -0.81 -28.25 -7.66
CA GLY A 131 -0.60 -29.02 -8.90
C GLY A 131 -1.81 -29.10 -9.82
N ASP A 132 -2.87 -28.31 -9.59
CA ASP A 132 -4.00 -28.21 -10.53
C ASP A 132 -3.57 -27.48 -11.81
N VAL A 133 -3.48 -28.24 -12.91
CA VAL A 133 -2.99 -27.77 -14.22
C VAL A 133 -3.93 -26.73 -14.82
N GLU A 134 -5.25 -26.89 -14.68
CA GLU A 134 -6.21 -25.93 -15.24
C GLU A 134 -6.16 -24.61 -14.47
N ALA A 135 -6.04 -24.67 -13.14
CA ALA A 135 -5.85 -23.48 -12.33
C ALA A 135 -4.54 -22.76 -12.68
N ALA A 136 -3.45 -23.51 -12.90
CA ALA A 136 -2.18 -22.95 -13.34
C ALA A 136 -2.32 -22.25 -14.72
N ALA A 137 -3.03 -22.88 -15.67
CA ALA A 137 -3.29 -22.29 -16.98
C ALA A 137 -4.11 -20.99 -16.87
N ARG A 138 -5.15 -20.93 -16.01
CA ARG A 138 -5.91 -19.69 -15.76
C ARG A 138 -5.05 -18.59 -15.13
N VAL A 139 -4.15 -18.94 -14.22
CA VAL A 139 -3.20 -17.99 -13.61
C VAL A 139 -2.25 -17.43 -14.67
N GLU A 140 -1.68 -18.28 -15.52
CA GLU A 140 -0.76 -17.84 -16.56
C GLU A 140 -1.47 -17.02 -17.65
N ALA A 141 -2.66 -17.42 -18.08
CA ALA A 141 -3.46 -16.64 -19.02
C ALA A 141 -3.73 -15.22 -18.50
N ARG A 142 -4.06 -15.08 -17.21
CA ARG A 142 -4.20 -13.78 -16.55
C ARG A 142 -2.88 -13.00 -16.55
N HIS A 143 -1.75 -13.62 -16.21
CA HIS A 143 -0.45 -12.94 -16.23
C HIS A 143 -0.01 -12.54 -17.64
N ALA A 144 -0.32 -13.34 -18.67
CA ALA A 144 -0.07 -13.01 -20.06
C ALA A 144 -0.88 -11.78 -20.48
N TYR A 145 -2.16 -11.74 -20.13
CA TYR A 145 -3.03 -10.59 -20.37
C TYR A 145 -2.54 -9.32 -19.65
N GLU A 146 -2.14 -9.44 -18.38
CA GLU A 146 -1.53 -8.33 -17.64
C GLU A 146 -0.27 -7.78 -18.33
N ARG A 147 0.61 -8.67 -18.82
CA ARG A 147 1.81 -8.30 -19.58
C ARG A 147 1.46 -7.64 -20.92
N ALA A 148 0.41 -8.10 -21.59
CA ALA A 148 -0.06 -7.53 -22.86
C ALA A 148 -0.56 -6.08 -22.66
N VAL A 149 -1.35 -5.82 -21.61
CA VAL A 149 -1.80 -4.46 -21.23
C VAL A 149 -0.62 -3.54 -20.94
N ALA A 150 0.37 -4.01 -20.18
CA ALA A 150 1.60 -3.24 -19.96
C ALA A 150 2.40 -3.01 -21.26
N GLY A 151 2.37 -3.96 -22.20
CA GLY A 151 2.96 -3.80 -23.53
C GLY A 151 2.35 -2.64 -24.31
N VAL A 152 1.02 -2.56 -24.35
CA VAL A 152 0.29 -1.44 -24.97
C VAL A 152 0.66 -0.10 -24.33
N LEU A 153 0.72 -0.05 -23.00
CA LEU A 153 1.05 1.18 -22.26
C LEU A 153 2.52 1.62 -22.43
N ARG A 154 3.46 0.68 -22.63
CA ARG A 154 4.87 1.02 -22.94
C ARG A 154 5.00 1.79 -24.26
N VAL A 155 4.14 1.51 -25.23
CA VAL A 155 4.11 2.22 -26.51
C VAL A 155 3.36 3.55 -26.38
N ALA A 156 2.20 3.55 -25.72
CA ALA A 156 1.32 4.69 -25.72
C ALA A 156 1.76 5.86 -24.81
N ILE A 157 2.33 5.58 -23.62
CA ILE A 157 2.70 6.65 -22.66
C ILE A 157 3.75 7.61 -23.24
N PRO A 158 4.84 7.14 -23.89
CA PRO A 158 5.84 8.03 -24.50
C PRO A 158 5.31 8.94 -25.62
N MET A 159 4.16 8.64 -26.22
CA MET A 159 3.58 9.45 -27.30
C MET A 159 3.07 10.82 -26.82
N ILE A 160 2.90 11.01 -25.51
CA ILE A 160 2.56 12.31 -24.93
C ILE A 160 3.68 12.79 -24.03
N ASP A 161 4.29 13.91 -24.42
CA ASP A 161 5.20 14.71 -23.61
C ASP A 161 4.72 16.19 -23.64
N PRO A 162 4.66 16.91 -22.51
CA PRO A 162 5.00 16.52 -21.15
C PRO A 162 3.93 15.70 -20.42
N GLN A 163 4.38 14.71 -19.64
CA GLN A 163 3.52 13.98 -18.70
C GLN A 163 3.28 14.78 -17.41
N PRO A 164 2.08 14.72 -16.80
CA PRO A 164 1.81 15.40 -15.54
C PRO A 164 2.66 14.82 -14.41
N ARG A 165 3.07 15.68 -13.47
CA ARG A 165 3.90 15.28 -12.31
C ARG A 165 3.10 14.61 -11.19
N VAL A 166 1.82 14.94 -11.06
CA VAL A 166 0.89 14.40 -10.06
C VAL A 166 -0.36 13.85 -10.77
N GLY A 167 -1.14 13.02 -10.08
CA GLY A 167 -2.29 12.35 -10.68
C GLY A 167 -1.90 11.26 -11.68
N ARG A 168 -2.86 10.82 -12.49
CA ARG A 168 -2.66 9.78 -13.52
C ARG A 168 -1.85 10.32 -14.69
N TYR A 169 -1.20 9.42 -15.43
CA TYR A 169 -0.54 9.76 -16.68
C TYR A 169 -1.58 10.03 -17.76
N ARG A 170 -1.22 10.87 -18.74
CA ARG A 170 -2.08 11.12 -19.90
C ARG A 170 -1.81 10.05 -20.95
N LEU A 171 -2.88 9.48 -21.48
CA LEU A 171 -2.84 8.54 -22.59
C LEU A 171 -3.28 9.25 -23.88
N PRO A 172 -2.69 8.89 -25.04
CA PRO A 172 -3.03 9.49 -26.33
C PRO A 172 -4.50 9.28 -26.67
N GLU A 173 -5.11 10.27 -27.33
CA GLU A 173 -6.45 10.09 -27.88
C GLU A 173 -6.43 9.04 -28.99
N PRO A 174 -7.52 8.27 -29.20
CA PRO A 174 -7.61 7.29 -30.28
C PRO A 174 -7.36 7.95 -31.63
N SER A 175 -6.24 7.61 -32.27
CA SER A 175 -5.83 8.15 -33.57
C SER A 175 -5.32 7.04 -34.49
N PRO A 176 -5.31 7.26 -35.83
CA PRO A 176 -4.71 6.31 -36.76
C PRO A 176 -3.23 6.04 -36.48
N GLU A 177 -2.49 7.04 -36.02
CA GLU A 177 -1.08 6.91 -35.61
C GLU A 177 -0.92 5.97 -34.42
N LEU A 178 -1.76 6.12 -33.40
CA LEU A 178 -1.80 5.21 -32.25
C LEU A 178 -2.17 3.79 -32.69
N ALA A 179 -3.16 3.65 -33.57
CA ALA A 179 -3.59 2.35 -34.08
C ALA A 179 -2.47 1.64 -34.85
N ALA A 180 -1.70 2.39 -35.66
CA ALA A 180 -0.52 1.87 -36.36
C ALA A 180 0.60 1.50 -35.38
N ALA A 181 0.86 2.31 -34.36
CA ALA A 181 1.87 2.03 -33.34
C ALA A 181 1.55 0.78 -32.49
N LEU A 182 0.26 0.49 -32.30
CA LEU A 182 -0.23 -0.68 -31.58
C LEU A 182 -0.49 -1.90 -32.48
N ALA A 183 -0.14 -1.83 -33.77
CA ALA A 183 -0.26 -2.97 -34.66
C ALA A 183 0.59 -4.14 -34.15
N GLY A 184 -0.02 -5.32 -34.03
CA GLY A 184 0.62 -6.54 -33.51
C GLY A 184 0.50 -6.75 -32.00
N HIS A 185 -0.09 -5.82 -31.25
CA HIS A 185 -0.43 -6.03 -29.85
C HIS A 185 -1.75 -6.82 -29.70
N ASP A 186 -1.96 -7.42 -28.53
CA ASP A 186 -3.18 -8.16 -28.20
C ASP A 186 -4.42 -7.23 -28.29
N PRO A 187 -5.42 -7.55 -29.13
CA PRO A 187 -6.57 -6.68 -29.35
C PRO A 187 -7.44 -6.51 -28.10
N VAL A 188 -7.51 -7.49 -27.21
CA VAL A 188 -8.23 -7.40 -25.94
C VAL A 188 -7.53 -6.44 -25.00
N ALA A 189 -6.19 -6.50 -24.96
CA ALA A 189 -5.39 -5.55 -24.19
C ALA A 189 -5.53 -4.12 -24.72
N VAL A 190 -5.53 -3.93 -26.05
CA VAL A 190 -5.74 -2.62 -26.67
C VAL A 190 -7.13 -2.09 -26.36
N ALA A 191 -8.18 -2.90 -26.53
CA ALA A 191 -9.56 -2.49 -26.23
C ALA A 191 -9.77 -2.13 -24.75
N THR A 192 -8.99 -2.73 -23.85
CA THR A 192 -9.02 -2.42 -22.41
C THR A 192 -8.43 -1.06 -22.09
N VAL A 193 -7.31 -0.69 -22.74
CA VAL A 193 -6.64 0.60 -22.51
C VAL A 193 -7.30 1.72 -23.31
N PHE A 194 -7.72 1.43 -24.55
CA PHE A 194 -8.31 2.35 -25.50
C PHE A 194 -9.66 1.81 -26.02
N PRO A 195 -10.74 1.93 -25.23
CA PRO A 195 -12.07 1.52 -25.67
C PRO A 195 -12.47 2.26 -26.95
N GLY A 196 -12.78 1.51 -28.01
CA GLY A 196 -13.20 2.06 -29.31
C GLY A 196 -12.07 2.35 -30.31
N LEU A 197 -10.81 2.09 -29.97
CA LEU A 197 -9.72 2.14 -30.95
C LEU A 197 -9.82 0.94 -31.90
N VAL A 198 -10.06 1.20 -33.18
CA VAL A 198 -10.04 0.18 -34.23
C VAL A 198 -8.61 -0.01 -34.69
N LEU A 199 -8.04 -1.19 -34.46
CA LEU A 199 -6.74 -1.55 -34.99
C LEU A 199 -6.84 -1.82 -36.49
N PRO A 200 -5.84 -1.42 -37.29
CA PRO A 200 -5.76 -1.89 -38.67
C PRO A 200 -5.73 -3.42 -38.67
N ALA A 201 -6.49 -4.03 -39.57
CA ALA A 201 -6.42 -5.47 -39.76
C ALA A 201 -4.96 -5.83 -40.05
N ALA A 202 -4.43 -6.82 -39.32
CA ALA A 202 -3.10 -7.33 -39.63
C ALA A 202 -3.08 -7.73 -41.12
N PRO A 203 -2.04 -7.34 -41.89
CA PRO A 203 -1.96 -7.72 -43.29
C PRO A 203 -2.09 -9.24 -43.37
N SER A 204 -2.95 -9.72 -44.26
CA SER A 204 -3.14 -11.15 -44.47
C SER A 204 -1.79 -11.75 -44.86
N PRO A 205 -1.44 -12.96 -44.42
CA PRO A 205 -0.23 -13.64 -44.90
C PRO A 205 -0.20 -13.76 -46.43
N ALA A 206 -1.36 -13.73 -47.10
CA ALA A 206 -1.47 -13.70 -48.57
C ALA A 206 -0.98 -12.38 -49.19
N ASP A 207 -1.11 -11.25 -48.49
CA ASP A 207 -0.65 -9.94 -48.99
C ASP A 207 0.88 -9.80 -48.82
N ALA A 208 1.45 -10.45 -47.79
CA ALA A 208 2.89 -10.51 -47.55
C ALA A 208 3.63 -11.39 -48.58
N GLU A 209 2.99 -12.43 -49.12
CA GLU A 209 3.57 -13.28 -50.16
C GLU A 209 3.69 -12.57 -51.52
N TRP A 210 2.83 -11.59 -51.81
CA TRP A 210 2.90 -10.84 -53.08
C TRP A 210 3.99 -9.76 -53.07
N GLU A 211 4.26 -9.14 -51.91
CA GLU A 211 5.31 -8.12 -51.76
C GLU A 211 6.72 -8.73 -51.63
N ALA A 212 6.82 -10.01 -51.26
CA ALA A 212 8.06 -10.80 -51.30
C ALA A 212 8.45 -11.30 -52.71
N ALA A 213 7.61 -11.09 -53.73
CA ALA A 213 7.86 -11.50 -55.12
C ALA A 213 8.73 -10.51 -55.93
N ALA A 214 9.37 -9.53 -55.28
CA ALA A 214 10.44 -8.74 -55.88
C ALA A 214 11.72 -9.60 -56.04
N PRO A 215 12.49 -9.47 -57.14
CA PRO A 215 13.55 -10.42 -57.47
C PRO A 215 14.64 -10.50 -56.38
N PRO A 216 15.18 -11.70 -56.09
CA PRO A 216 16.00 -11.93 -54.92
C PRO A 216 17.35 -11.19 -55.01
N ALA A 217 17.62 -10.37 -54.00
CA ALA A 217 18.99 -9.96 -53.70
C ALA A 217 19.80 -11.19 -53.29
N VAL A 218 20.97 -11.33 -53.91
CA VAL A 218 21.96 -12.40 -53.76
C VAL A 218 22.09 -12.89 -52.32
N ALA A 219 21.73 -14.15 -52.11
CA ALA A 219 21.88 -14.85 -50.84
C ALA A 219 23.36 -14.93 -50.45
N THR A 220 23.70 -14.37 -49.29
CA THR A 220 24.94 -14.71 -48.59
C THR A 220 24.72 -16.02 -47.82
N PRO A 221 25.67 -16.97 -47.85
CA PRO A 221 25.52 -18.23 -47.14
C PRO A 221 25.58 -18.00 -45.63
N VAL A 222 24.49 -18.32 -44.95
CA VAL A 222 24.42 -18.37 -43.48
C VAL A 222 25.02 -19.69 -43.02
N THR A 223 26.15 -19.60 -42.32
CA THR A 223 26.80 -20.70 -41.63
C THR A 223 25.87 -21.27 -40.54
N PRO A 224 25.65 -22.59 -40.45
CA PRO A 224 24.87 -23.16 -39.36
C PRO A 224 25.63 -23.03 -38.04
N ALA A 225 25.07 -22.29 -37.10
CA ALA A 225 25.53 -22.26 -35.73
C ALA A 225 25.27 -23.62 -35.06
N SER A 226 26.35 -24.36 -34.81
CA SER A 226 26.34 -25.56 -33.98
C SER A 226 25.69 -25.28 -32.62
N LYS A 227 24.61 -26.01 -32.31
CA LYS A 227 24.12 -26.15 -30.93
C LYS A 227 25.11 -27.04 -30.18
N GLU A 228 25.94 -26.44 -29.34
CA GLU A 228 26.65 -27.17 -28.31
C GLU A 228 25.66 -27.73 -27.27
N PRO A 229 25.81 -28.99 -26.82
CA PRO A 229 25.01 -29.54 -25.75
C PRO A 229 25.38 -28.86 -24.42
N THR A 230 24.40 -28.19 -23.82
CA THR A 230 24.53 -27.62 -22.48
C THR A 230 24.68 -28.73 -21.46
N MET A 231 25.90 -28.88 -20.92
CA MET A 231 26.19 -29.76 -19.80
C MET A 231 25.39 -29.34 -18.55
N PRO A 232 24.95 -30.27 -17.70
CA PRO A 232 24.27 -29.95 -16.45
C PRO A 232 25.19 -29.14 -15.55
N PHE A 233 24.79 -27.92 -15.18
CA PHE A 233 25.50 -27.12 -14.19
C PHE A 233 25.59 -27.90 -12.88
N ALA A 234 26.81 -28.31 -12.50
CA ALA A 234 27.10 -28.80 -11.17
C ALA A 234 26.63 -27.76 -10.15
N SER A 235 25.72 -28.15 -9.24
CA SER A 235 25.18 -27.23 -8.25
C SER A 235 26.32 -26.67 -7.39
N LYS A 236 26.55 -25.35 -7.44
CA LYS A 236 27.52 -24.64 -6.58
C LYS A 236 27.17 -24.69 -5.09
N VAL A 237 26.02 -25.26 -4.74
CA VAL A 237 25.57 -25.36 -3.34
C VAL A 237 26.14 -26.65 -2.73
N PRO A 238 26.86 -26.57 -1.60
CA PRO A 238 27.36 -27.75 -0.89
C PRO A 238 26.24 -28.67 -0.38
N SER A 239 26.60 -29.91 -0.01
CA SER A 239 25.67 -30.85 0.59
C SER A 239 25.14 -30.37 1.96
N ASP A 240 24.01 -30.94 2.38
CA ASP A 240 23.31 -30.54 3.62
C ASP A 240 24.19 -30.63 4.88
N ASP A 241 25.08 -31.62 4.93
CA ASP A 241 26.00 -31.81 6.06
C ASP A 241 27.08 -30.72 6.09
N VAL A 242 27.59 -30.32 4.92
CA VAL A 242 28.53 -29.21 4.79
C VAL A 242 27.86 -27.88 5.15
N ILE A 243 26.59 -27.72 4.78
CA ILE A 243 25.80 -26.54 5.16
C ILE A 243 25.65 -26.46 6.69
N ARG A 244 25.34 -27.58 7.37
CA ARG A 244 25.25 -27.62 8.84
C ARG A 244 26.59 -27.28 9.50
N ALA A 245 27.69 -27.87 9.02
CA ALA A 245 29.03 -27.62 9.54
C ALA A 245 29.43 -26.14 9.38
N HIS A 246 29.29 -25.58 8.17
CA HIS A 246 29.63 -24.19 7.92
C HIS A 246 28.72 -23.21 8.69
N HIS A 247 27.44 -23.54 8.88
CA HIS A 247 26.54 -22.71 9.67
C HIS A 247 26.91 -22.71 11.17
N ALA A 248 27.40 -23.84 11.70
CA ALA A 248 27.93 -23.93 13.06
C ALA A 248 29.20 -23.07 13.23
N GLU A 249 30.08 -23.04 12.22
CA GLU A 249 31.27 -22.17 12.20
C GLU A 249 30.92 -20.69 12.01
N THR A 250 29.94 -20.37 11.16
CA THR A 250 29.55 -19.00 10.82
C THR A 250 28.05 -18.89 10.59
N PRO A 251 27.27 -18.45 11.59
CA PRO A 251 25.80 -18.43 11.50
C PRO A 251 25.24 -17.30 10.62
N ARG A 252 26.10 -16.43 10.07
CA ARG A 252 25.67 -15.30 9.22
C ARG A 252 25.54 -15.72 7.76
N ALA A 253 24.30 -15.69 7.23
CA ALA A 253 23.97 -16.08 5.87
C ALA A 253 24.79 -15.34 4.78
N LEU A 254 25.12 -14.06 5.00
CA LEU A 254 25.94 -13.27 4.05
C LEU A 254 27.38 -13.81 3.91
N ALA A 255 27.97 -14.29 5.01
CA ALA A 255 29.32 -14.86 4.99
C ALA A 255 29.32 -16.22 4.26
N LEU A 256 28.29 -17.04 4.47
CA LEU A 256 28.09 -18.30 3.77
C LEU A 256 27.85 -18.09 2.26
N ALA A 257 27.07 -17.05 1.91
CA ALA A 257 26.82 -16.67 0.52
C ALA A 257 28.12 -16.34 -0.22
N LYS A 258 28.98 -15.54 0.41
CA LYS A 258 30.32 -15.22 -0.10
C LYS A 258 31.21 -16.46 -0.20
N ARG A 259 31.16 -17.35 0.80
CA ARG A 259 31.96 -18.60 0.84
C ARG A 259 31.57 -19.59 -0.25
N TRP A 260 30.28 -19.68 -0.60
CA TRP A 260 29.78 -20.62 -1.63
C TRP A 260 29.66 -20.00 -3.02
N GLY A 261 29.86 -18.68 -3.15
CA GLY A 261 29.67 -17.97 -4.42
C GLY A 261 28.22 -18.00 -4.90
N VAL A 262 27.26 -17.93 -3.95
CA VAL A 262 25.81 -17.93 -4.22
C VAL A 262 25.17 -16.69 -3.60
N THR A 263 23.92 -16.40 -3.99
CA THR A 263 23.17 -15.29 -3.39
C THR A 263 22.73 -15.62 -1.96
N ASP A 264 22.62 -14.60 -1.11
CA ASP A 264 22.11 -14.71 0.26
C ASP A 264 20.70 -15.32 0.32
N VAL A 265 19.83 -14.99 -0.63
CA VAL A 265 18.49 -15.60 -0.78
C VAL A 265 18.58 -17.12 -0.94
N THR A 266 19.57 -17.62 -1.68
CA THR A 266 19.78 -19.06 -1.88
C THR A 266 20.19 -19.72 -0.57
N VAL A 267 21.13 -19.11 0.16
CA VAL A 267 21.53 -19.56 1.51
C VAL A 267 20.34 -19.62 2.46
N TYR A 268 19.51 -18.57 2.51
CA TYR A 268 18.33 -18.55 3.37
C TYR A 268 17.35 -19.68 3.07
N LYS A 269 17.13 -20.04 1.81
CA LYS A 269 16.27 -21.18 1.43
C LYS A 269 16.83 -22.50 1.98
N HIS A 270 18.14 -22.73 1.84
CA HIS A 270 18.77 -23.95 2.35
C HIS A 270 18.78 -24.00 3.89
N LEU A 271 19.11 -22.90 4.56
CA LEU A 271 19.06 -22.82 6.03
C LEU A 271 17.63 -23.01 6.57
N ALA A 272 16.62 -22.44 5.90
CA ALA A 272 15.22 -22.61 6.28
C ALA A 272 14.75 -24.06 6.10
N ARG A 273 15.13 -24.71 4.99
CA ARG A 273 14.84 -26.13 4.76
C ARG A 273 15.47 -27.04 5.81
N LEU A 274 16.66 -26.69 6.30
CA LEU A 274 17.38 -27.44 7.34
C LEU A 274 16.97 -27.07 8.77
N GLY A 275 16.00 -26.16 8.96
CA GLY A 275 15.57 -25.72 10.28
C GLY A 275 16.59 -24.86 11.04
N LEU A 276 17.62 -24.35 10.36
CA LEU A 276 18.72 -23.59 10.97
C LEU A 276 18.43 -22.09 11.09
N THR A 277 17.37 -21.59 10.44
CA THR A 277 16.92 -20.21 10.63
C THR A 277 16.19 -20.08 11.95
N ASN A 278 16.86 -19.54 12.97
CA ASN A 278 16.32 -19.22 14.29
C ASN A 278 15.19 -18.17 14.23
N ARG A 279 14.00 -18.55 13.75
CA ARG A 279 12.76 -17.80 13.96
C ARG A 279 12.08 -18.14 15.28
N ARG A 280 12.48 -19.23 15.96
CA ARG A 280 11.94 -19.62 17.28
C ARG A 280 12.67 -18.97 18.47
N ALA A 281 13.90 -18.48 18.31
CA ALA A 281 14.69 -17.89 19.39
C ALA A 281 14.39 -16.40 19.68
N LYS A 282 13.24 -15.87 19.25
CA LYS A 282 12.82 -14.49 19.54
C LYS A 282 11.71 -14.39 20.60
N GLY A 283 11.44 -15.46 21.34
CA GLY A 283 10.31 -15.51 22.29
C GLY A 283 10.51 -16.40 23.52
N GLU A 284 11.73 -16.79 23.86
CA GLU A 284 11.99 -17.47 25.13
C GLU A 284 13.25 -16.84 25.75
N PRO A 285 13.13 -16.07 26.86
CA PRO A 285 14.32 -15.63 27.56
C PRO A 285 15.04 -16.86 28.08
N LEU A 286 16.31 -17.00 27.71
CA LEU A 286 17.24 -17.95 28.33
C LEU A 286 17.17 -17.74 29.85
N ALA A 287 16.63 -18.73 30.57
CA ALA A 287 16.75 -18.80 32.01
C ALA A 287 18.24 -18.84 32.34
N LEU A 288 18.74 -17.77 32.95
CA LEU A 288 20.08 -17.76 33.53
C LEU A 288 20.15 -18.90 34.56
N PRO A 289 21.25 -19.68 34.60
CA PRO A 289 21.44 -20.68 35.65
C PRO A 289 21.36 -20.00 37.01
N ALA A 290 20.54 -20.55 37.90
CA ALA A 290 20.38 -20.05 39.25
C ALA A 290 21.76 -19.96 39.94
N PRO A 291 22.10 -18.83 40.57
CA PRO A 291 23.35 -18.74 41.31
C PRO A 291 23.30 -19.70 42.51
N THR A 292 24.34 -20.52 42.63
CA THR A 292 24.63 -21.35 43.80
C THR A 292 24.63 -20.50 45.07
N PRO A 293 24.03 -20.95 46.19
CA PRO A 293 23.94 -20.15 47.40
C PRO A 293 25.34 -19.96 48.01
N ALA A 294 25.86 -18.74 47.90
CA ALA A 294 27.02 -18.29 48.66
C ALA A 294 26.54 -17.75 50.02
N ALA A 295 27.31 -18.10 51.05
CA ALA A 295 27.02 -17.89 52.46
C ALA A 295 26.62 -16.45 52.82
N ALA A 296 25.69 -16.36 53.77
CA ALA A 296 25.22 -15.13 54.39
C ALA A 296 26.35 -14.36 55.08
N PRO A 297 26.49 -13.05 54.83
CA PRO A 297 27.00 -12.10 55.81
C PRO A 297 25.85 -11.48 56.60
N GLU A 298 26.21 -11.09 57.81
CA GLU A 298 25.35 -10.74 58.93
C GLU A 298 24.54 -9.46 58.69
N HIS A 299 23.33 -9.45 59.25
CA HIS A 299 22.43 -8.30 59.26
C HIS A 299 23.01 -7.16 60.11
N GLU A 300 23.26 -6.01 59.49
CA GLU A 300 23.27 -4.73 60.20
C GLU A 300 21.82 -4.25 60.41
N PRO A 301 21.46 -3.72 61.60
CA PRO A 301 20.11 -3.25 61.88
C PRO A 301 19.86 -1.93 61.16
N SER A 302 19.16 -1.99 60.03
CA SER A 302 18.57 -0.82 59.40
C SER A 302 17.47 -0.27 60.32
N ASN A 303 17.72 0.90 60.89
CA ASN A 303 16.74 1.74 61.56
C ASN A 303 15.69 2.21 60.53
N VAL A 304 14.67 1.38 60.30
CA VAL A 304 13.46 1.78 59.58
C VAL A 304 12.43 2.18 60.64
N VAL A 305 12.26 3.48 60.81
CA VAL A 305 11.13 4.05 61.52
C VAL A 305 9.87 3.72 60.70
N PRO A 306 8.81 3.12 61.29
CA PRO A 306 7.56 2.91 60.59
C PRO A 306 6.97 4.27 60.22
N PHE A 307 6.88 4.54 58.92
CA PHE A 307 6.14 5.67 58.40
C PHE A 307 4.64 5.32 58.48
N GLU A 308 3.93 5.90 59.45
CA GLU A 308 2.47 5.92 59.44
C GLU A 308 2.01 6.71 58.22
N ALA A 309 1.37 6.02 57.28
CA ALA A 309 0.72 6.65 56.15
C ALA A 309 -0.38 7.61 56.67
N PRO A 310 -0.41 8.87 56.21
CA PRO A 310 -1.49 9.77 56.55
C PRO A 310 -2.81 9.18 56.05
N HIS A 311 -3.82 9.25 56.91
CA HIS A 311 -5.19 8.78 56.68
C HIS A 311 -5.63 9.01 55.23
N ALA A 312 -5.97 7.91 54.56
CA ALA A 312 -6.69 7.96 53.29
C ALA A 312 -8.01 8.69 53.52
N GLU A 313 -8.11 9.91 52.97
CA GLU A 313 -9.40 10.55 52.76
C GLU A 313 -10.30 9.59 51.97
N PRO A 314 -11.58 9.44 52.35
CA PRO A 314 -12.50 8.59 51.63
C PRO A 314 -12.61 9.10 50.19
N ALA A 315 -12.36 8.20 49.24
CA ALA A 315 -12.56 8.46 47.83
C ALA A 315 -13.96 9.11 47.62
N PRO A 316 -14.07 10.22 46.87
CA PRO A 316 -15.37 10.82 46.61
C PRO A 316 -16.25 9.76 45.97
N ALA A 317 -17.41 9.52 46.59
CA ALA A 317 -18.40 8.59 46.07
C ALA A 317 -18.63 8.92 44.60
N ARG A 318 -18.45 7.93 43.72
CA ARG A 318 -18.86 8.05 42.32
C ARG A 318 -20.35 8.35 42.33
N ALA A 319 -20.70 9.61 42.10
CA ALA A 319 -22.07 10.00 41.83
C ALA A 319 -22.53 9.18 40.62
N ALA A 320 -23.45 8.26 40.85
CA ALA A 320 -24.23 7.69 39.77
C ALA A 320 -24.89 8.88 39.08
N LEU A 321 -24.44 9.18 37.86
CA LEU A 321 -25.07 10.18 37.01
C LEU A 321 -26.40 9.57 36.56
N GLN A 322 -27.41 9.67 37.41
CA GLN A 322 -28.80 9.52 37.02
C GLN A 322 -29.08 10.64 36.03
N TRP A 323 -29.28 10.28 34.77
CA TRP A 323 -29.83 11.18 33.76
C TRP A 323 -31.30 11.40 34.09
N ASP A 324 -31.57 12.26 35.06
CA ASP A 324 -32.92 12.78 35.27
C ASP A 324 -33.29 13.67 34.08
N LEU A 325 -34.16 13.12 33.24
CA LEU A 325 -34.89 13.79 32.17
C LEU A 325 -35.88 14.79 32.77
N ALA A 326 -35.38 15.88 33.37
CA ALA A 326 -36.19 17.04 33.76
C ALA A 326 -35.31 18.27 34.03
N PHE A 327 -34.56 18.75 33.02
CA PHE A 327 -34.07 20.12 33.01
C PHE A 327 -34.97 20.94 32.07
N PRO A 328 -35.94 21.73 32.57
CA PRO A 328 -36.89 22.47 31.74
C PRO A 328 -36.28 23.64 30.94
N SER A 329 -34.95 23.72 30.81
CA SER A 329 -34.26 24.88 30.24
C SER A 329 -32.93 24.56 29.54
N ARG A 330 -32.79 23.36 28.97
CA ARG A 330 -31.71 23.09 28.01
C ARG A 330 -32.14 23.61 26.62
N LEU A 331 -31.29 24.44 26.01
CA LEU A 331 -31.45 24.82 24.61
C LEU A 331 -31.37 23.55 23.74
N GLY A 332 -32.15 23.50 22.67
CA GLY A 332 -32.04 22.43 21.69
C GLY A 332 -30.68 22.46 21.00
N LEU A 333 -30.30 21.36 20.35
CA LEU A 333 -29.05 21.31 19.58
C LEU A 333 -29.01 22.40 18.51
N GLU A 334 -30.14 22.67 17.84
CA GLU A 334 -30.27 23.71 16.82
C GLU A 334 -30.03 25.12 17.40
N ASP A 335 -30.58 25.40 18.59
CA ASP A 335 -30.39 26.66 19.28
C ASP A 335 -28.93 26.84 19.75
N LEU A 336 -28.25 25.76 20.15
CA LEU A 336 -26.84 25.79 20.50
C LEU A 336 -25.95 26.07 19.29
N VAL A 337 -26.27 25.49 18.12
CA VAL A 337 -25.58 25.80 16.86
C VAL A 337 -25.79 27.28 16.50
N LEU A 338 -27.00 27.81 16.70
CA LEU A 338 -27.29 29.22 16.48
C LEU A 338 -26.50 30.13 17.44
N ALA A 339 -26.39 29.75 18.72
CA ALA A 339 -25.60 30.49 19.71
C ALA A 339 -24.11 30.51 19.36
N VAL A 340 -23.55 29.40 18.89
CA VAL A 340 -22.15 29.33 18.44
C VAL A 340 -21.91 30.19 17.20
N ALA A 341 -22.81 30.13 16.21
CA ALA A 341 -22.72 30.96 15.02
C ALA A 341 -22.84 32.46 15.35
N LEU A 342 -23.72 32.82 16.30
CA LEU A 342 -23.87 34.18 16.79
C LEU A 342 -22.58 34.68 17.47
N ALA A 343 -22.01 33.90 18.40
CA ALA A 343 -20.76 34.22 19.08
C ALA A 343 -19.61 34.47 18.10
N GLN A 344 -19.47 33.61 17.09
CA GLN A 344 -18.42 33.74 16.06
C GLN A 344 -18.58 34.99 15.20
N ARG A 345 -19.83 35.38 14.87
CA ARG A 345 -20.10 36.52 13.99
C ARG A 345 -19.97 37.86 14.71
N THR A 346 -20.34 37.93 15.98
CA THR A 346 -20.43 39.20 16.73
C THR A 346 -19.31 39.38 17.75
N GLY A 347 -18.48 38.36 17.99
CA GLY A 347 -17.45 38.37 19.03
C GLY A 347 -18.00 38.31 20.45
N LEU A 348 -19.27 37.88 20.63
CA LEU A 348 -19.86 37.69 21.94
C LEU A 348 -19.21 36.49 22.65
N VAL A 349 -19.08 36.60 23.98
CA VAL A 349 -18.71 35.46 24.83
C VAL A 349 -19.82 34.40 24.75
N ALA A 350 -19.44 33.12 24.77
CA ALA A 350 -20.35 32.00 24.57
C ALA A 350 -21.61 32.06 25.47
N ASP A 351 -21.45 32.45 26.73
CA ASP A 351 -22.56 32.58 27.69
C ASP A 351 -23.56 33.68 27.32
N ASP A 352 -23.09 34.78 26.75
CA ASP A 352 -23.96 35.89 26.30
C ASP A 352 -24.72 35.52 25.03
N ALA A 353 -24.09 34.79 24.11
CA ALA A 353 -24.76 34.27 22.92
C ALA A 353 -25.83 33.23 23.27
N VAL A 354 -25.54 32.33 24.22
CA VAL A 354 -26.53 31.36 24.74
C VAL A 354 -27.69 32.07 25.45
N ARG A 355 -27.41 33.12 26.22
CA ARG A 355 -28.45 33.93 26.90
C ARG A 355 -29.34 34.64 25.89
N PHE A 356 -28.76 35.17 24.81
CA PHE A 356 -29.48 35.84 23.73
C PHE A 356 -30.44 34.88 23.01
N VAL A 357 -29.94 33.71 22.56
CA VAL A 357 -30.78 32.72 21.86
C VAL A 357 -31.88 32.17 22.76
N ARG A 358 -31.63 32.02 24.07
CA ARG A 358 -32.69 31.66 25.03
C ARG A 358 -33.79 32.71 25.12
N ALA A 359 -33.44 33.99 25.16
CA ALA A 359 -34.41 35.08 25.24
C ALA A 359 -35.27 35.15 23.96
N ASP A 360 -34.63 34.94 22.80
CA ASP A 360 -35.30 34.90 21.50
C ASP A 360 -36.25 33.70 21.39
N ALA A 361 -35.78 32.51 21.76
CA ALA A 361 -36.60 31.29 21.77
C ALA A 361 -37.77 31.36 22.77
N ALA A 362 -37.61 32.06 23.89
CA ALA A 362 -38.69 32.31 24.85
C ALA A 362 -39.72 33.31 24.31
N ALA A 363 -39.29 34.34 23.58
CA ALA A 363 -40.18 35.32 22.95
C ALA A 363 -40.96 34.75 21.75
N ALA A 364 -40.37 33.77 21.05
CA ALA A 364 -40.97 33.12 19.88
C ALA A 364 -42.04 32.08 20.22
N ARG A 365 -42.14 31.64 21.49
CA ARG A 365 -43.21 30.72 21.93
C ARG A 365 -44.45 31.54 22.31
N PRO A 366 -45.57 31.44 21.57
CA PRO A 366 -46.83 32.05 22.01
C PRO A 366 -47.26 31.40 23.34
N ALA A 367 -47.80 32.22 24.24
CA ALA A 367 -48.27 31.81 25.57
C ALA A 367 -49.42 30.78 25.51
#